data_AF-A0A1X1N0B8-F1
#
_entry.id   AF-A0A1X1N0B8-F1
#
_cell.length_a   1.000
_cell.length_b   1.000
_cell.length_c   1.000
_cell.angle_alpha   90.00
_cell.angle_beta   90.00
_cell.angle_gamma   90.00
#
_symmetry.space_group_name_H-M   'P 1'
#
loop_
_entity.id
_entity.type
_entity.pdbx_description
1 polymer ?
#
loop_
_entity_poly.entity_id
_entity_poly.type
_entity_poly.pdbx_seq_one_letter_code
_entity_poly.pdbx_strand_id
1 'polypeptide(L)'
;MRLPEMVSLGGDSLAPSGGIYNRYLHHRQDLGLDLDTISALADLCQTYTDQILGIYTEMTTLAGEIHTGLHRGRRLTDAEKTALLGKVTRRSELGQQAEQLYVNAVCRGHDLLGDEQVALAEKILAAESDAAWSAIAQALGRPQVPALS
;
A
#
# COMPACT_ATOMS: atom_id res chain seq x y z
N MET A 1 22.64 -9.49 -12.33
CA MET A 1 22.35 -9.76 -10.90
C MET A 1 21.01 -9.10 -10.60
N ARG A 2 19.99 -9.86 -10.16
CA ARG A 2 18.63 -9.37 -9.98
C ARG A 2 18.57 -8.49 -8.73
N LEU A 3 18.20 -7.21 -8.89
CA LEU A 3 17.64 -6.45 -7.77
C LEU A 3 16.38 -7.20 -7.34
N PRO A 4 16.21 -7.52 -6.05
CA PRO A 4 14.97 -8.09 -5.61
C PRO A 4 13.92 -7.01 -5.87
N GLU A 5 12.98 -7.35 -6.76
CA GLU A 5 11.58 -7.06 -6.48
C GLU A 5 11.43 -7.16 -4.95
N MET A 6 10.87 -6.14 -4.32
CA MET A 6 10.18 -6.36 -3.07
C MET A 6 9.06 -7.36 -3.38
N VAL A 7 9.44 -8.63 -3.52
CA VAL A 7 8.55 -9.76 -3.54
C VAL A 7 8.05 -9.78 -2.12
N SER A 8 6.91 -9.14 -1.93
CA SER A 8 6.04 -9.38 -0.82
C SER A 8 5.58 -10.84 -0.94
N LEU A 9 6.46 -11.74 -0.48
CA LEU A 9 6.19 -13.15 -0.26
C LEU A 9 5.37 -13.24 1.04
N GLY A 10 4.09 -12.91 0.94
CA GLY A 10 3.20 -12.97 2.09
C GLY A 10 1.79 -12.41 1.91
N GLY A 11 1.20 -12.49 0.71
CA GLY A 11 -0.14 -11.98 0.43
C GLY A 11 -0.11 -10.46 0.29
N ASP A 12 0.12 -10.00 -0.94
CA ASP A 12 0.21 -8.59 -1.29
C ASP A 12 -1.07 -7.86 -0.87
N SER A 13 -1.03 -7.20 0.28
CA SER A 13 -2.04 -6.20 0.59
C SER A 13 -1.86 -5.07 -0.41
N LEU A 14 -2.90 -4.79 -1.20
CA LEU A 14 -2.95 -3.67 -2.14
C LEU A 14 -2.91 -2.30 -1.43
N ALA A 15 -3.06 -2.29 -0.10
CA ALA A 15 -3.13 -1.09 0.71
C ALA A 15 -1.71 -0.53 1.03
N PRO A 16 -1.35 0.67 0.54
CA PRO A 16 -0.07 1.30 0.89
C PRO A 16 0.01 1.55 2.39
N SER A 17 1.22 1.49 2.96
CA SER A 17 1.43 1.67 4.42
C SER A 17 1.25 3.11 4.92
N GLY A 18 0.98 4.06 4.02
CA GLY A 18 0.67 5.44 4.36
C GLY A 18 0.73 6.36 3.16
N GLY A 19 0.34 7.62 3.37
CA GLY A 19 0.55 8.69 2.38
C GLY A 19 -0.19 8.52 1.06
N ILE A 20 -1.40 7.97 1.08
CA ILE A 20 -2.22 7.65 -0.11
C ILE A 20 -2.33 8.80 -1.13
N TYR A 21 -2.34 10.05 -0.67
CA TYR A 21 -2.38 11.24 -1.52
C TYR A 21 -1.15 12.15 -1.39
N ASN A 22 -0.06 11.69 -0.76
CA ASN A 22 1.15 12.51 -0.59
C ASN A 22 1.72 12.98 -1.94
N ARG A 23 1.64 12.14 -2.98
CA ARG A 23 2.06 12.54 -4.34
C ARG A 23 1.14 13.63 -4.92
N TYR A 24 -0.17 13.55 -4.68
CA TYR A 24 -1.13 14.55 -5.16
C TYR A 24 -0.88 15.89 -4.45
N LEU A 25 -0.61 15.85 -3.14
CA LEU A 25 -0.22 17.03 -2.35
C LEU A 25 1.11 17.64 -2.81
N HIS A 26 2.04 16.84 -3.34
CA HIS A 26 3.26 17.33 -3.97
C HIS A 26 2.95 18.15 -5.23
N HIS A 27 1.99 17.69 -6.04
CA HIS A 27 1.50 18.33 -7.27
C HIS A 27 0.32 19.29 -7.05
N ARG A 28 0.07 19.75 -5.82
CA ARG A 28 -1.10 20.59 -5.50
C ARG A 28 -1.28 21.82 -6.41
N GLN A 29 -0.19 22.40 -6.89
CA GLN A 29 -0.23 23.53 -7.83
C GLN A 29 -0.62 23.09 -9.24
N ASP A 30 -0.02 21.99 -9.72
CA ASP A 30 -0.32 21.43 -11.05
C ASP A 30 -1.77 20.93 -11.14
N LEU A 31 -2.28 20.40 -10.03
CA LEU A 31 -3.65 19.89 -9.88
C LEU A 31 -4.67 21.00 -9.57
N GLY A 32 -4.23 22.25 -9.37
CA GLY A 32 -5.11 23.36 -9.02
C GLY A 32 -5.90 23.13 -7.73
N LEU A 33 -5.33 22.46 -6.74
CA LEU A 33 -6.00 22.20 -5.47
C LEU A 33 -6.08 23.48 -4.64
N ASP A 34 -7.27 23.79 -4.14
CA ASP A 34 -7.46 24.86 -3.16
C ASP A 34 -7.01 24.43 -1.75
N LEU A 35 -6.92 25.41 -0.84
CA LEU A 35 -6.45 25.16 0.52
C LEU A 35 -7.35 24.20 1.30
N ASP A 36 -8.67 24.26 1.07
CA ASP A 36 -9.64 23.42 1.77
C ASP A 36 -9.47 21.96 1.34
N THR A 37 -9.31 21.71 0.04
CA THR A 37 -9.04 20.38 -0.54
C THR A 37 -7.69 19.84 -0.06
N ILE A 38 -6.64 20.68 -0.06
CA ILE A 38 -5.32 20.30 0.46
C ILE A 38 -5.41 19.86 1.93
N SER A 39 -6.12 20.63 2.76
CA SER A 39 -6.29 20.30 4.18
C SER A 39 -7.06 18.99 4.35
N ALA A 40 -8.16 18.83 3.63
CA ALA A 40 -8.99 17.63 3.72
C ALA A 40 -8.24 16.36 3.28
N LEU A 41 -7.43 16.44 2.21
CA LEU A 41 -6.59 15.34 1.75
C LEU A 41 -5.46 15.01 2.73
N ALA A 42 -4.86 16.02 3.37
CA ALA A 42 -3.84 15.81 4.39
C ALA A 42 -4.42 15.09 5.62
N ASP A 43 -5.60 15.53 6.09
CA ASP A 43 -6.30 14.90 7.22
C ASP A 43 -6.72 13.45 6.89
N LEU A 44 -7.17 13.22 5.66
CA LEU A 44 -7.49 11.87 5.15
C LEU A 44 -6.25 10.97 5.12
N CYS A 45 -5.12 11.49 4.63
CA CYS A 45 -3.84 10.76 4.63
C CYS A 45 -3.40 10.39 6.04
N GLN A 46 -3.49 11.34 6.98
CA GLN A 46 -3.10 11.11 8.37
C GLN A 46 -3.99 10.04 9.00
N THR A 47 -5.32 10.20 8.88
CA THR A 47 -6.29 9.25 9.43
C THR A 47 -6.08 7.85 8.88
N TYR A 48 -5.92 7.73 7.55
CA TYR A 48 -5.63 6.45 6.91
C TYR A 48 -4.34 5.84 7.44
N THR A 49 -3.26 6.63 7.50
CA THR A 49 -1.94 6.18 7.95
C THR A 49 -1.99 5.66 9.39
N ASP A 50 -2.65 6.38 10.29
CA ASP A 50 -2.80 5.94 11.69
C ASP A 50 -3.57 4.62 11.81
N GLN A 51 -4.66 4.49 11.05
CA GLN A 51 -5.49 3.28 11.06
C GLN A 51 -4.78 2.06 10.44
N ILE A 52 -4.13 2.24 9.29
CA ILE A 52 -3.45 1.15 8.59
C ILE A 52 -2.20 0.67 9.36
N LEU A 53 -1.49 1.59 10.03
CA LEU A 53 -0.37 1.22 10.90
C LEU A 53 -0.83 0.36 12.08
N GLY A 54 -1.99 0.66 12.68
CA GLY A 54 -2.57 -0.18 13.73
C GLY A 54 -2.82 -1.61 13.25
N ILE A 55 -3.44 -1.75 12.07
CA ILE A 55 -3.72 -3.05 11.44
C ILE A 55 -2.42 -3.81 11.17
N TYR A 56 -1.43 -3.19 10.53
CA TYR A 56 -0.16 -3.84 10.21
C TYR A 56 0.67 -4.20 11.44
N THR A 57 0.59 -3.41 12.52
CA THR A 57 1.22 -3.74 13.80
C THR A 57 0.63 -5.01 14.40
N GLU A 58 -0.70 -5.14 14.41
CA GLU A 58 -1.38 -6.36 14.89
C GLU A 58 -1.04 -7.57 14.00
N MET A 59 -1.09 -7.41 12.67
CA MET A 59 -0.72 -8.47 11.73
C MET A 59 0.73 -8.95 11.91
N THR A 60 1.65 -8.03 12.20
CA THR A 60 3.07 -8.34 12.45
C THR A 60 3.23 -9.11 13.76
N THR A 61 2.52 -8.69 14.81
CA THR A 61 2.50 -9.40 16.10
C THR A 61 1.99 -10.82 15.93
N LEU A 62 0.85 -11.00 15.26
CA LEU A 62 0.27 -12.32 14.97
C LEU A 62 1.21 -13.19 14.14
N ALA A 63 1.90 -12.64 13.15
CA ALA A 63 2.89 -13.38 12.36
C ALA A 63 4.04 -13.90 13.24
N GLY A 64 4.56 -13.08 14.15
CA GLY A 64 5.59 -13.49 15.12
C GLY A 64 5.11 -14.59 16.07
N GLU A 65 3.87 -14.50 16.57
CA GLU A 65 3.26 -15.53 17.41
C GLU A 65 3.02 -16.85 16.66
N ILE A 66 2.56 -16.78 15.40
CA ILE A 66 2.38 -17.95 14.53
C ILE A 66 3.73 -18.63 14.30
N HIS A 67 4.75 -17.86 13.90
CA HIS A 67 6.10 -18.38 13.66
C HIS A 67 6.67 -19.06 14.91
N THR A 68 6.65 -18.38 16.05
CA THR A 68 7.13 -18.93 17.33
C THR A 68 6.34 -20.16 17.76
N GLY A 69 5.03 -20.17 17.52
CA GLY A 69 4.15 -21.29 17.82
C GLY A 69 4.45 -22.54 16.99
N LEU A 70 4.82 -22.37 15.71
CA LEU A 70 5.19 -23.47 14.81
C LEU A 70 6.58 -24.05 15.14
N HIS A 71 7.53 -23.21 15.57
CA HIS A 71 8.92 -23.60 15.81
C HIS A 71 9.21 -23.97 17.27
N ARG A 72 8.55 -25.02 17.79
CA ARG A 72 8.67 -25.46 19.19
C ARG A 72 9.61 -26.64 19.45
N GLY A 73 10.23 -27.22 18.41
CA GLY A 73 11.08 -28.41 18.54
C GLY A 73 10.34 -29.70 18.96
N ARG A 74 9.00 -29.67 18.99
CA ARG A 74 8.13 -30.82 19.27
C ARG A 74 6.87 -30.78 18.43
N ARG A 75 6.14 -31.90 18.38
CA ARG A 75 4.80 -31.94 17.79
C ARG A 75 3.83 -31.05 18.57
N LEU A 76 2.96 -30.38 17.84
CA LEU A 76 1.88 -29.57 18.38
C LEU A 76 0.73 -30.46 18.86
N THR A 77 0.18 -30.12 20.02
CA THR A 77 -1.11 -30.63 20.50
C THR A 77 -2.25 -30.06 19.66
N ASP A 78 -3.41 -30.69 19.68
CA ASP A 78 -4.56 -30.20 18.91
C ASP A 78 -5.06 -28.84 19.41
N ALA A 79 -4.98 -28.58 20.73
CA ALA A 79 -5.28 -27.27 21.29
C ALA A 79 -4.35 -26.18 20.74
N GLU A 80 -3.05 -26.46 20.61
CA GLU A 80 -2.08 -25.52 20.03
C GLU A 80 -2.33 -25.28 18.54
N LYS A 81 -2.69 -26.33 17.79
CA LYS A 81 -3.05 -26.19 16.37
C LYS A 81 -4.27 -25.28 16.22
N THR A 82 -5.33 -25.53 17.00
CA THR A 82 -6.54 -24.70 16.97
C THR A 82 -6.22 -23.25 17.33
N ALA A 83 -5.38 -23.01 18.33
CA ALA A 83 -4.97 -21.65 18.71
C ALA A 83 -4.13 -20.94 17.62
N LEU A 84 -3.29 -21.67 16.88
CA LEU A 84 -2.53 -21.11 15.75
C LEU A 84 -3.43 -20.82 14.55
N LEU A 85 -4.37 -21.73 14.24
CA LEU A 85 -5.36 -21.51 13.19
C LEU A 85 -6.22 -20.28 13.49
N GLY A 86 -6.63 -20.07 14.74
CA GLY A 86 -7.35 -18.86 15.15
C GLY A 86 -6.55 -17.57 14.88
N LYS A 87 -5.23 -17.57 15.09
CA LYS A 87 -4.36 -16.43 14.76
C LYS A 87 -4.25 -16.22 13.25
N VAL A 88 -4.17 -17.29 12.47
CA VAL A 88 -4.18 -17.21 10.99
C VAL A 88 -5.49 -16.59 10.51
N THR A 89 -6.63 -17.05 11.02
CA THR A 89 -7.95 -16.47 10.70
C THR A 89 -8.01 -14.99 11.04
N ARG A 90 -7.58 -14.60 12.24
CA ARG A 90 -7.54 -13.18 12.65
C ARG A 90 -6.66 -12.34 11.74
N ARG A 91 -5.49 -12.86 11.34
CA ARG A 91 -4.58 -12.17 10.41
C ARG A 91 -5.22 -11.98 9.02
N SER A 92 -6.01 -12.94 8.56
CA SER A 92 -6.78 -12.81 7.31
C SER A 92 -7.88 -11.76 7.40
N GLU A 93 -8.61 -11.69 8.51
CA GLU A 93 -9.62 -10.65 8.76
C GLU A 93 -9.00 -9.24 8.74
N LEU A 94 -7.85 -9.08 9.39
CA LEU A 94 -7.09 -7.82 9.36
C LEU A 94 -6.67 -7.42 7.94
N GLY A 95 -6.28 -8.39 7.11
CA GLY A 95 -5.99 -8.16 5.69
C GLY A 95 -7.19 -7.59 4.93
N GLN A 96 -8.38 -8.17 5.13
CA GLN A 96 -9.62 -7.64 4.53
C GLN A 96 -9.96 -6.25 5.06
N GLN A 97 -9.73 -5.99 6.35
CA GLN A 97 -9.94 -4.66 6.93
C GLN A 97 -8.99 -3.61 6.33
N ALA A 98 -7.73 -3.96 6.10
CA ALA A 98 -6.76 -3.09 5.43
C ALA A 98 -7.19 -2.74 4.00
N GLU A 99 -7.64 -3.73 3.23
CA GLU A 99 -8.14 -3.53 1.86
C GLU A 99 -9.39 -2.62 1.83
N GLN A 100 -10.36 -2.90 2.71
CA GLN A 100 -11.57 -2.08 2.81
C GLN A 100 -11.24 -0.64 3.23
N LEU A 101 -10.32 -0.46 4.18
CA LEU A 101 -9.85 0.84 4.61
C LEU A 101 -9.21 1.62 3.45
N TYR A 102 -8.38 0.95 2.66
CA TYR A 102 -7.77 1.57 1.47
C TYR A 102 -8.80 2.00 0.45
N VAL A 103 -9.72 1.10 0.04
CA VAL A 103 -10.77 1.43 -0.93
C VAL A 103 -11.61 2.61 -0.43
N ASN A 104 -12.02 2.60 0.84
CA ASN A 104 -12.79 3.69 1.42
C ASN A 104 -12.04 5.01 1.42
N ALA A 105 -10.75 5.00 1.77
CA ALA A 105 -9.94 6.21 1.76
C ALA A 105 -9.73 6.74 0.34
N VAL A 106 -9.55 5.86 -0.65
CA VAL A 106 -9.45 6.25 -2.06
C VAL A 106 -10.76 6.86 -2.57
N CYS A 107 -11.90 6.22 -2.31
CA CYS A 107 -13.19 6.77 -2.71
C CYS A 107 -13.42 8.16 -2.08
N ARG A 108 -13.13 8.31 -0.78
CA ARG A 108 -13.27 9.62 -0.11
C ARG A 108 -12.33 10.67 -0.67
N GLY A 109 -11.11 10.32 -1.04
CA GLY A 109 -10.20 11.28 -1.67
C GLY A 109 -10.63 11.63 -3.08
N HIS A 110 -11.22 10.70 -3.84
CA HIS A 110 -11.85 11.00 -5.12
C HIS A 110 -13.09 11.88 -4.96
N ASP A 111 -13.89 11.74 -3.91
CA ASP A 111 -15.01 12.65 -3.65
C ASP A 111 -14.55 14.08 -3.33
N LEU A 112 -13.32 14.25 -2.79
CA LEU A 112 -12.69 15.55 -2.56
C LEU A 112 -12.06 16.15 -3.82
N LEU A 113 -11.77 15.32 -4.82
CA LEU A 113 -11.15 15.72 -6.08
C LEU A 113 -12.22 15.80 -7.17
N GLY A 114 -12.15 16.78 -8.06
CA GLY A 114 -12.95 16.73 -9.29
C GLY A 114 -12.45 15.63 -10.24
N ASP A 115 -13.32 15.10 -11.10
CA ASP A 115 -12.95 14.10 -12.12
C ASP A 115 -11.75 14.54 -12.97
N GLU A 116 -11.68 15.83 -13.32
CA GLU A 116 -10.57 16.41 -14.07
C GLU A 116 -9.25 16.38 -13.28
N GLN A 117 -9.30 16.60 -11.97
CA GLN A 117 -8.12 16.56 -11.09
C GLN A 117 -7.63 15.13 -10.90
N VAL A 118 -8.55 14.16 -10.79
CA VAL A 118 -8.22 12.74 -10.75
C VAL A 118 -7.53 12.31 -12.05
N ALA A 119 -8.13 12.62 -13.21
CA ALA A 119 -7.55 12.29 -14.50
C ALA A 119 -6.17 12.94 -14.73
N LEU A 120 -6.00 14.19 -14.28
CA LEU A 120 -4.71 14.88 -14.37
C LEU A 120 -3.67 14.25 -13.44
N ALA A 121 -4.05 13.90 -12.21
CA ALA A 121 -3.15 13.23 -11.28
C ALA A 121 -2.68 11.87 -11.82
N GLU A 122 -3.58 11.06 -12.38
CA GLU A 122 -3.23 9.78 -13.02
C GLU A 122 -2.23 9.98 -14.16
N LYS A 123 -2.43 11.00 -14.99
CA LYS A 123 -1.51 11.35 -16.08
C LYS A 123 -0.12 11.74 -15.57
N ILE A 124 -0.04 12.59 -14.53
CA ILE A 124 1.23 12.99 -13.92
C ILE A 124 1.96 11.76 -13.37
N LEU A 125 1.26 10.92 -12.60
CA LEU A 125 1.84 9.74 -11.97
C LEU A 125 2.31 8.68 -12.98
N ALA A 126 1.59 8.51 -14.08
CA ALA A 126 2.01 7.65 -15.18
C ALA A 126 3.32 8.15 -15.80
N ALA A 127 3.41 9.45 -16.10
CA ALA A 127 4.61 10.05 -16.66
C ALA A 127 5.83 9.95 -15.72
N GLU A 128 5.62 10.13 -14.41
CA GLU A 128 6.68 9.92 -13.41
C GLU A 128 7.16 8.47 -13.36
N SER A 129 6.22 7.52 -13.43
CA SER A 129 6.52 6.09 -13.41
C SER A 129 7.33 5.68 -14.64
N ASP A 130 6.95 6.18 -15.83
CA ASP A 130 7.68 5.96 -17.07
C ASP A 130 9.09 6.55 -17.02
N ALA A 131 9.23 7.76 -16.48
CA ALA A 131 10.54 8.40 -16.29
C ALA A 131 11.44 7.59 -15.34
N ALA A 132 10.89 7.10 -14.23
CA ALA A 132 11.62 6.25 -13.28
C ALA A 132 12.07 4.93 -13.92
N TRP A 133 11.18 4.26 -14.66
CA TRP A 133 11.53 3.03 -15.38
C TRP A 133 12.60 3.26 -16.45
N SER A 134 12.51 4.36 -17.18
CA SER A 134 13.51 4.75 -18.18
C SER A 134 14.88 4.97 -17.54
N ALA A 135 14.94 5.67 -16.40
CA ALA A 135 16.17 5.89 -15.64
C ALA A 135 16.78 4.58 -15.14
N ILE A 136 15.96 3.65 -14.62
CA ILE A 136 16.41 2.32 -14.21
C ILE A 136 16.95 1.52 -15.41
N ALA A 137 16.25 1.53 -16.54
CA ALA A 137 16.68 0.82 -17.74
C ALA A 137 18.04 1.34 -18.25
N GLN A 138 18.24 2.67 -18.23
CA GLN A 138 19.51 3.31 -18.55
C GLN A 138 20.62 2.90 -17.57
N ALA A 139 20.36 2.94 -16.26
CA ALA A 139 21.32 2.53 -15.24
C ALA A 139 21.71 1.04 -15.35
N LEU A 140 20.81 0.20 -15.84
CA LEU A 140 21.05 -1.23 -16.09
C LEU A 140 21.67 -1.52 -17.47
N GLY A 141 21.96 -0.49 -18.28
CA GLY A 141 22.58 -0.63 -19.60
C GLY A 141 21.68 -1.30 -20.64
N ARG A 142 20.35 -1.26 -20.45
CA ARG A 142 19.40 -1.81 -21.44
C ARG A 142 19.02 -0.72 -22.47
N PRO A 143 19.05 -1.02 -23.78
CA PRO A 143 18.54 -0.08 -24.78
C PRO A 143 17.04 0.13 -24.61
N GLN A 144 16.57 1.38 -24.77
CA GLN A 144 15.16 1.72 -24.67
C GLN A 144 14.34 0.95 -25.72
N VAL A 145 13.25 0.31 -25.28
CA VAL A 145 12.19 -0.15 -26.19
C VAL A 145 11.31 1.07 -26.48
N PRO A 146 11.08 1.46 -27.75
CA PRO A 146 10.26 2.62 -28.06
C PRO A 146 8.81 2.40 -27.60
N ALA A 147 8.18 3.47 -27.12
CA ALA A 147 6.76 3.47 -26.76
C ALA A 147 5.91 3.09 -27.97
N LEU A 148 4.97 2.15 -27.77
CA LEU A 148 3.98 1.80 -28.79
C LEU A 148 3.06 3.02 -28.96
N SER A 149 3.13 3.62 -30.16
CA SER A 149 2.26 4.68 -30.67
C SER A 149 0.82 4.22 -30.81
#